data_AF-A0A6G0JLS8-F1
#
_entry.id   AF-A0A6G0JLS8-F1
#
_cell.length_a   1.000
_cell.length_b   1.000
_cell.length_c   1.000
_cell.angle_alpha   90.00
_cell.angle_beta   90.00
_cell.angle_gamma   90.00
#
_symmetry.space_group_name_H-M   'P 1'
#
loop_
_entity.id
_entity.type
_entity.pdbx_description
1 polymer ?
#
loop_
_entity_poly.entity_id
_entity_poly.type
_entity_poly.pdbx_seq_one_letter_code
_entity_poly.pdbx_strand_id
1 'polypeptide(L)'
;MNLAPERVFKKYEVELNLIAAVMRKLSTTKASGHLRRLAPLKPVRRNAIRWSSKFDMVDRFLEILVPARTVMLQVEDPALMPSPAQVARVKSLRKNELSIFQSVSMALQDECTSLADVRAIFEDVVEVLPETAHQLGTDAAIVKFRHFEDTIVKIQQGNQGELLAVELKAVRKLVASPTELNADGDVEDVGFAGRALKRRRLAAEQDHKFVDTTFLQPTSNAAERLFSMAKQLYKDKRKRLLPRTLEQLIFLRANRDMWGLAEVAQVVDQVE
;
A
#
# COMPACT_ATOMS: atom_id res chain seq x y z
N MET A 1 2.24 1.07 -4.65
CA MET A 1 0.76 1.20 -4.79
C MET A 1 0.27 2.50 -5.40
N ASN A 2 0.69 3.70 -4.96
CA ASN A 2 0.00 4.92 -5.42
C ASN A 2 0.05 5.23 -6.93
N LEU A 3 1.15 4.89 -7.61
CA LEU A 3 1.34 5.13 -9.04
C LEU A 3 0.88 3.97 -9.93
N ALA A 4 0.77 2.75 -9.38
CA ALA A 4 0.43 1.56 -10.16
C ALA A 4 -0.95 1.65 -10.86
N PRO A 5 -2.01 2.17 -10.19
CA PRO A 5 -3.34 2.33 -10.79
C PRO A 5 -3.41 3.33 -11.95
N GLU A 6 -2.42 4.21 -12.13
CA GLU A 6 -2.51 5.29 -13.14
C GLU A 6 -2.65 4.74 -14.56
N ARG A 7 -1.93 3.67 -14.90
CA ARG A 7 -2.04 3.04 -16.23
C ARG A 7 -3.40 2.39 -16.44
N VAL A 8 -3.97 1.79 -15.39
CA VAL A 8 -5.31 1.19 -15.44
C VAL A 8 -6.38 2.26 -15.65
N PHE A 9 -6.28 3.39 -14.95
CA PHE A 9 -7.26 4.47 -15.05
C PHE A 9 -7.29 5.21 -16.38
N LYS A 10 -6.21 5.16 -17.18
CA LYS A 10 -6.22 5.75 -18.53
C LYS A 10 -7.38 5.24 -19.39
N LYS A 11 -7.80 3.98 -19.20
CA LYS A 11 -8.94 3.36 -19.91
C LYS A 11 -10.31 3.97 -19.55
N TYR A 12 -10.38 4.66 -18.41
CA TYR A 12 -11.62 5.17 -17.81
C TYR A 12 -11.58 6.69 -17.59
N GLU A 13 -10.57 7.38 -18.13
CA GLU A 13 -10.34 8.80 -17.79
C GLU A 13 -11.49 9.69 -18.29
N VAL A 14 -12.17 9.30 -19.37
CA VAL A 14 -13.37 9.99 -19.86
C VAL A 14 -14.48 9.97 -18.82
N GLU A 15 -14.84 8.79 -18.30
CA GLU A 15 -15.88 8.63 -17.29
C GLU A 15 -15.47 9.27 -15.95
N LEU A 16 -14.19 9.13 -15.56
CA LEU A 16 -13.66 9.75 -14.35
C LEU A 16 -13.68 11.28 -14.43
N ASN A 17 -13.40 11.87 -15.60
CA ASN A 17 -13.50 13.32 -15.82
C ASN A 17 -14.95 13.79 -15.75
N LEU A 18 -15.88 13.03 -16.33
CA LEU A 18 -17.30 13.34 -16.32
C LEU A 18 -17.86 13.33 -14.89
N ILE A 19 -17.56 12.28 -14.11
CA ILE A 19 -17.92 12.22 -12.69
C ILE A 19 -17.29 13.38 -11.93
N ALA A 20 -16.01 13.68 -12.17
CA ALA A 20 -15.35 14.80 -11.49
C ALA A 20 -16.06 16.14 -11.77
N ALA A 21 -16.57 16.34 -12.99
CA ALA A 21 -17.34 17.52 -13.34
C ALA A 21 -18.70 17.56 -12.62
N VAL A 22 -19.43 16.44 -12.58
CA VAL A 22 -20.68 16.31 -11.80
C VAL A 22 -20.44 16.63 -10.33
N MET A 23 -19.44 15.99 -9.72
CA MET A 23 -19.12 16.16 -8.30
C MET A 23 -18.70 17.61 -8.00
N ARG A 24 -18.00 18.27 -8.93
CA ARG A 24 -17.67 19.69 -8.84
C ARG A 24 -18.92 20.57 -8.85
N LYS A 25 -19.85 20.33 -9.78
CA LYS A 25 -21.11 21.08 -9.90
C LYS A 25 -22.00 20.88 -8.66
N LEU A 26 -22.13 19.64 -8.15
CA LEU A 26 -22.87 19.36 -6.91
C LEU A 26 -22.26 20.03 -5.67
N SER A 27 -20.98 20.36 -5.71
CA SER A 27 -20.30 21.07 -4.60
C SER A 27 -20.59 22.57 -4.58
N THR A 28 -21.25 23.14 -5.61
CA THR A 28 -21.62 24.56 -5.63
C THR A 28 -22.71 24.87 -4.61
N THR A 29 -22.80 26.11 -4.13
CA THR A 29 -23.75 26.50 -3.08
C THR A 29 -25.20 26.12 -3.41
N LYS A 30 -25.65 26.42 -4.64
CA LYS A 30 -27.02 26.11 -5.11
C LYS A 30 -27.26 24.61 -5.15
N ALA A 31 -26.44 23.86 -5.92
CA ALA A 31 -26.62 22.42 -6.09
C ALA A 31 -26.44 21.65 -4.76
N SER A 32 -25.49 22.05 -3.92
CA SER A 32 -25.29 21.46 -2.60
C SER A 32 -26.49 21.71 -1.68
N GLY A 33 -27.11 22.88 -1.77
CA GLY A 33 -28.35 23.20 -1.05
C GLY A 33 -29.49 22.25 -1.42
N HIS A 34 -29.69 21.99 -2.71
CA HIS A 34 -30.68 21.02 -3.19
C HIS A 34 -30.33 19.59 -2.76
N LEU A 35 -29.07 19.18 -2.93
CA LEU A 35 -28.61 17.82 -2.59
C LEU A 35 -28.83 17.50 -1.12
N ARG A 36 -28.57 18.44 -0.20
CA ARG A 36 -28.77 18.24 1.26
C ARG A 36 -30.23 17.94 1.64
N ARG A 37 -31.20 18.30 0.80
CA ARG A 37 -32.62 17.99 1.02
C ARG A 37 -32.98 16.56 0.59
N LEU A 38 -32.17 15.96 -0.28
CA LEU A 38 -32.43 14.64 -0.89
C LEU A 38 -31.53 13.54 -0.34
N ALA A 39 -30.33 13.89 0.14
CA ALA A 39 -29.37 12.93 0.69
C ALA A 39 -28.53 13.57 1.81
N PRO A 40 -28.16 12.79 2.84
CA PRO A 40 -27.27 13.26 3.90
C PRO A 40 -25.81 13.35 3.44
N LEU A 41 -25.47 12.71 2.32
CA LEU A 41 -24.11 12.59 1.80
C LEU A 41 -23.69 13.84 1.01
N LYS A 42 -22.42 14.21 1.15
CA LYS A 42 -21.81 15.33 0.42
C LYS A 42 -20.98 14.85 -0.77
N PRO A 43 -20.84 15.65 -1.85
CA PRO A 43 -19.95 15.31 -2.94
C PRO A 43 -18.50 15.25 -2.47
N VAL A 44 -17.76 14.25 -2.95
CA VAL A 44 -16.31 14.11 -2.78
C VAL A 44 -15.61 14.49 -4.09
N ARG A 45 -14.54 15.28 -4.00
CA ARG A 45 -13.73 15.68 -5.16
C ARG A 45 -12.48 14.81 -5.25
N ARG A 46 -12.12 14.39 -6.46
CA ARG A 46 -10.82 13.73 -6.71
C ARG A 46 -9.66 14.70 -6.49
N ASN A 47 -8.56 14.17 -6.00
CA ASN A 47 -7.25 14.80 -5.91
C ASN A 47 -6.34 14.17 -6.98
N ALA A 48 -5.49 14.96 -7.65
CA ALA A 48 -4.65 14.46 -8.73
C ALA A 48 -3.57 13.45 -8.27
N ILE A 49 -3.11 13.56 -7.02
CA ILE A 49 -1.92 12.89 -6.52
C ILE A 49 -2.23 11.50 -5.95
N ARG A 50 -3.48 11.23 -5.54
CA ARG A 50 -3.85 9.98 -4.86
C ARG A 50 -4.94 9.22 -5.58
N TRP A 51 -4.65 7.97 -5.95
CA TRP A 51 -5.61 7.06 -6.57
C TRP A 51 -6.85 6.83 -5.69
N SER A 52 -6.69 6.77 -4.37
CA SER A 52 -7.79 6.55 -3.41
C SER A 52 -8.85 7.64 -3.47
N SER A 53 -8.48 8.86 -3.89
CA SER A 53 -9.47 9.94 -4.08
C SER A 53 -10.36 9.72 -5.32
N LYS A 54 -9.85 9.01 -6.34
CA LYS A 54 -10.67 8.57 -7.48
C LYS A 54 -11.64 7.49 -7.01
N PHE A 55 -11.19 6.56 -6.16
CA PHE A 55 -12.06 5.59 -5.49
C PHE A 55 -13.18 6.28 -4.70
N ASP A 56 -12.83 7.15 -3.74
CA ASP A 56 -13.80 7.83 -2.88
C ASP A 56 -14.81 8.66 -3.69
N MET A 57 -14.36 9.30 -4.78
CA MET A 57 -15.22 10.07 -5.68
C MET A 57 -16.21 9.18 -6.43
N VAL A 58 -15.73 8.08 -7.03
CA VAL A 58 -16.58 7.14 -7.78
C VAL A 58 -17.59 6.47 -6.85
N ASP A 59 -17.12 6.01 -5.69
CA ASP A 59 -17.96 5.39 -4.68
C ASP A 59 -19.08 6.34 -4.23
N ARG A 60 -18.72 7.55 -3.81
CA ARG A 60 -19.69 8.57 -3.41
C ARG A 60 -20.65 8.93 -4.54
N PHE A 61 -20.16 9.06 -5.77
CA PHE A 61 -21.01 9.38 -6.92
C PHE A 61 -22.08 8.30 -7.13
N LEU A 62 -21.72 7.02 -7.01
CA LEU A 62 -22.66 5.91 -7.16
C LEU A 62 -23.69 5.88 -6.02
N GLU A 63 -23.28 6.19 -4.77
CA GLU A 63 -24.20 6.31 -3.62
C GLU A 63 -25.25 7.41 -3.83
N ILE A 64 -24.85 8.55 -4.41
CA ILE A 64 -25.73 9.71 -4.60
C ILE A 64 -26.29 9.81 -6.03
N LEU A 65 -26.14 8.78 -6.86
CA LEU A 65 -26.46 8.85 -8.29
C LEU A 65 -27.90 9.32 -8.56
N VAL A 66 -28.87 8.77 -7.81
CA VAL A 66 -30.29 9.11 -7.98
C VAL A 66 -30.56 10.56 -7.55
N PRO A 67 -30.21 10.98 -6.31
CA PRO A 67 -30.29 12.40 -5.91
C PRO A 67 -29.55 13.35 -6.86
N ALA A 68 -28.37 12.97 -7.35
CA ALA A 68 -27.57 13.79 -8.24
C ALA A 68 -28.30 14.07 -9.56
N ARG A 69 -28.98 13.09 -10.16
CA ARG A 69 -29.81 13.30 -11.36
C ARG A 69 -30.91 14.33 -11.12
N THR A 70 -31.63 14.20 -10.00
CA THR A 70 -32.69 15.16 -9.62
C THR A 70 -32.12 16.57 -9.44
N VAL A 71 -31.00 16.71 -8.74
CA VAL A 71 -30.37 18.01 -8.52
C VAL A 71 -29.89 18.62 -9.84
N MET A 72 -29.31 17.84 -10.75
CA MET A 72 -28.84 18.35 -12.04
C MET A 72 -29.98 18.89 -12.91
N LEU A 73 -31.17 18.28 -12.85
CA LEU A 73 -32.38 18.85 -13.46
C LEU A 73 -32.77 20.18 -12.80
N GLN A 74 -32.75 20.26 -11.47
CA GLN A 74 -33.12 21.48 -10.72
C GLN A 74 -32.15 22.65 -10.93
N VAL A 75 -30.89 22.38 -11.28
CA VAL A 75 -29.89 23.41 -11.58
C VAL A 75 -29.66 23.59 -13.08
N GLU A 76 -30.56 23.08 -13.92
CA GLU A 76 -30.58 23.24 -15.39
C GLU A 76 -29.27 22.78 -16.07
N ASP A 77 -28.64 21.73 -15.53
CA ASP A 77 -27.40 21.15 -16.08
C ASP A 77 -27.46 19.62 -16.22
N PRO A 78 -28.57 19.04 -16.76
CA PRO A 78 -28.70 17.58 -16.86
C PRO A 78 -27.72 16.96 -17.86
N ALA A 79 -27.24 17.73 -18.83
CA ALA A 79 -26.28 17.27 -19.85
C ALA A 79 -24.93 16.87 -19.23
N LEU A 80 -24.61 17.35 -18.03
CA LEU A 80 -23.40 16.96 -17.29
C LEU A 80 -23.47 15.52 -16.75
N MET A 81 -24.68 14.95 -16.63
CA MET A 81 -24.83 13.60 -16.09
C MET A 81 -24.34 12.53 -17.08
N PRO A 82 -23.61 11.50 -16.60
CA PRO A 82 -23.22 10.38 -17.44
C PRO A 82 -24.43 9.60 -17.98
N SER A 83 -24.28 9.12 -19.21
CA SER A 83 -25.25 8.24 -19.86
C SER A 83 -25.40 6.92 -19.09
N PRO A 84 -26.50 6.17 -19.29
CA PRO A 84 -26.67 4.86 -18.65
C PRO A 84 -25.50 3.89 -18.93
N ALA A 85 -24.95 3.91 -20.14
CA ALA A 85 -23.81 3.10 -20.52
C ALA A 85 -22.53 3.50 -19.77
N GLN A 86 -22.28 4.81 -19.62
CA GLN A 86 -21.14 5.32 -18.84
C GLN A 86 -21.29 4.97 -17.36
N VAL A 87 -22.50 5.09 -16.80
CA VAL A 87 -22.76 4.66 -15.41
C VAL A 87 -22.51 3.16 -15.22
N ALA A 88 -22.92 2.31 -16.18
CA ALA A 88 -22.65 0.88 -16.13
C ALA A 88 -21.13 0.59 -16.15
N ARG A 89 -20.37 1.27 -17.01
CA ARG A 89 -18.89 1.18 -17.03
C ARG A 89 -18.27 1.61 -15.70
N VAL A 90 -18.76 2.69 -15.09
CA VAL A 90 -18.27 3.18 -13.78
C VAL A 90 -18.57 2.17 -12.66
N LYS A 91 -19.75 1.54 -12.68
CA LYS A 91 -20.07 0.46 -11.74
C LYS A 91 -19.13 -0.73 -11.90
N SER A 92 -18.81 -1.10 -13.14
CA SER A 92 -17.83 -2.14 -13.43
C SER A 92 -16.44 -1.77 -12.88
N LEU A 93 -15.96 -0.56 -13.18
CA LEU A 93 -14.70 -0.03 -12.65
C LEU A 93 -14.64 -0.08 -11.12
N ARG A 94 -15.73 0.32 -10.46
CA ARG A 94 -15.83 0.34 -9.00
C ARG A 94 -15.74 -1.07 -8.39
N LYS A 95 -16.37 -2.05 -9.04
CA LYS A 95 -16.44 -3.44 -8.55
C LYS A 95 -15.16 -4.22 -8.81
N ASN A 96 -14.50 -3.95 -9.93
CA ASN A 96 -13.35 -4.74 -10.38
C ASN A 96 -12.04 -4.03 -9.95
N GLU A 97 -11.51 -3.13 -10.77
CA GLU A 97 -10.15 -2.60 -10.59
C GLU A 97 -10.01 -1.76 -9.32
N LEU A 98 -10.98 -0.87 -9.04
CA LEU A 98 -10.93 -0.03 -7.85
C LEU A 98 -11.05 -0.83 -6.55
N SER A 99 -11.81 -1.94 -6.56
CA SER A 99 -11.97 -2.80 -5.39
C SER A 99 -10.67 -3.56 -5.09
N ILE A 100 -9.95 -4.02 -6.12
CA ILE A 100 -8.64 -4.67 -5.98
C ILE A 100 -7.67 -3.71 -5.28
N PHE A 101 -7.50 -2.49 -5.80
CA PHE A 101 -6.56 -1.54 -5.21
C PHE A 101 -6.92 -1.14 -3.77
N GLN A 102 -8.21 -1.05 -3.45
CA GLN A 102 -8.68 -0.78 -2.10
C GLN A 102 -8.35 -1.92 -1.14
N SER A 103 -8.61 -3.16 -1.55
CA SER A 103 -8.28 -4.35 -0.76
C SER A 103 -6.77 -4.42 -0.48
N VAL A 104 -5.95 -4.26 -1.52
CA VAL A 104 -4.49 -4.29 -1.40
C VAL A 104 -4.00 -3.19 -0.47
N SER A 105 -4.43 -1.94 -0.64
CA SER A 105 -4.02 -0.83 0.25
C SER A 105 -4.40 -1.09 1.71
N MET A 106 -5.55 -1.73 1.97
CA MET A 106 -5.93 -2.13 3.33
C MET A 106 -5.04 -3.25 3.88
N ALA A 107 -4.73 -4.27 3.07
CA ALA A 107 -3.82 -5.34 3.47
C ALA A 107 -2.42 -4.80 3.82
N LEU A 108 -1.85 -3.92 2.99
CA LEU A 108 -0.53 -3.32 3.24
C LEU A 108 -0.47 -2.41 4.48
N GLN A 109 -1.62 -1.98 4.99
CA GLN A 109 -1.68 -1.18 6.22
C GLN A 109 -1.60 -2.05 7.48
N ASP A 110 -1.86 -3.35 7.38
CA ASP A 110 -1.79 -4.27 8.51
C ASP A 110 -0.35 -4.39 9.03
N GLU A 111 -0.19 -4.47 10.36
CA GLU A 111 1.11 -4.53 11.03
C GLU A 111 1.83 -5.86 10.79
N CYS A 112 1.06 -6.93 10.59
CA CYS A 112 1.54 -8.29 10.43
C CYS A 112 1.89 -8.66 8.99
N THR A 113 1.63 -7.80 8.01
CA THR A 113 1.96 -8.09 6.61
C THR A 113 3.47 -8.09 6.37
N SER A 114 4.00 -9.27 6.07
CA SER A 114 5.41 -9.50 5.76
C SER A 114 5.78 -9.06 4.33
N LEU A 115 7.07 -9.02 4.01
CA LEU A 115 7.51 -8.73 2.64
C LEU A 115 7.03 -9.82 1.66
N ALA A 116 7.07 -11.09 2.09
CA ALA A 116 6.56 -12.22 1.31
C ALA A 116 5.06 -12.06 0.98
N ASP A 117 4.23 -11.65 1.96
CA ASP A 117 2.81 -11.41 1.73
C ASP A 117 2.59 -10.27 0.71
N VAL A 118 3.33 -9.17 0.85
CA VAL A 118 3.25 -8.05 -0.10
C VAL A 118 3.59 -8.49 -1.52
N ARG A 119 4.61 -9.33 -1.67
CA ARG A 119 5.05 -9.81 -2.99
C ARG A 119 4.02 -10.74 -3.62
N ALA A 120 3.48 -11.69 -2.85
CA ALA A 120 2.37 -12.54 -3.29
C ALA A 120 1.15 -11.70 -3.72
N ILE A 121 0.73 -10.73 -2.90
CA ILE A 121 -0.38 -9.83 -3.25
C ILE A 121 -0.08 -9.05 -4.54
N PHE A 122 1.15 -8.58 -4.73
CA PHE A 122 1.52 -7.84 -5.94
C PHE A 122 1.56 -8.74 -7.18
N GLU A 123 2.02 -9.98 -7.06
CA GLU A 123 2.00 -10.97 -8.14
C GLU A 123 0.56 -11.25 -8.59
N ASP A 124 -0.36 -11.51 -7.65
CA ASP A 124 -1.79 -11.70 -7.93
C ASP A 124 -2.40 -10.47 -8.64
N VAL A 125 -2.04 -9.26 -8.19
CA VAL A 125 -2.51 -8.02 -8.82
C VAL A 125 -1.96 -7.86 -10.23
N VAL A 126 -0.70 -8.26 -10.47
CA VAL A 126 -0.09 -8.19 -11.80
C VAL A 126 -0.70 -9.23 -12.74
N GLU A 127 -1.05 -10.41 -12.23
CA GLU A 127 -1.77 -11.42 -13.02
C GLU A 127 -3.13 -10.91 -13.49
N VAL A 128 -3.90 -10.29 -12.57
CA VAL A 128 -5.24 -9.75 -12.88
C VAL A 128 -5.17 -8.43 -13.68
N LEU A 129 -4.19 -7.57 -13.38
CA LEU A 129 -4.00 -6.25 -13.97
C LEU A 129 -2.54 -6.08 -14.47
N PRO A 130 -2.19 -6.66 -15.63
CA PRO A 130 -0.82 -6.65 -16.15
C PRO A 130 -0.22 -5.25 -16.34
N GLU A 131 -1.05 -4.21 -16.51
CA GLU A 131 -0.56 -2.84 -16.64
C GLU A 131 0.15 -2.33 -15.38
N THR A 132 -0.08 -2.96 -14.23
CA THR A 132 0.54 -2.59 -12.95
C THR A 132 1.96 -3.12 -12.78
N ALA A 133 2.39 -4.08 -13.62
CA ALA A 133 3.69 -4.75 -13.54
C ALA A 133 4.89 -3.77 -13.50
N HIS A 134 4.78 -2.66 -14.22
CA HIS A 134 5.83 -1.63 -14.27
C HIS A 134 6.17 -0.99 -12.91
N GLN A 135 5.28 -1.10 -11.90
CA GLN A 135 5.51 -0.61 -10.54
C GLN A 135 5.45 -1.71 -9.48
N LEU A 136 4.67 -2.77 -9.70
CA LEU A 136 4.44 -3.81 -8.70
C LEU A 136 5.27 -5.06 -8.93
N GLY A 137 5.70 -5.31 -10.16
CA GLY A 137 6.49 -6.48 -10.51
C GLY A 137 7.85 -6.49 -9.80
N THR A 138 8.40 -7.69 -9.63
CA THR A 138 9.75 -7.93 -9.08
C THR A 138 10.83 -7.20 -9.89
N ASP A 139 10.58 -7.04 -11.19
CA ASP A 139 11.52 -6.49 -12.17
C ASP A 139 11.25 -5.00 -12.43
N ALA A 140 10.35 -4.39 -11.67
CA ALA A 140 10.03 -2.97 -11.80
C ALA A 140 11.26 -2.12 -11.46
N ALA A 141 11.51 -1.06 -12.25
CA ALA A 141 12.69 -0.18 -12.08
C ALA A 141 12.78 0.53 -10.70
N ILE A 142 11.68 0.53 -9.95
CA ILE A 142 11.61 1.04 -8.58
C ILE A 142 12.30 0.09 -7.58
N VAL A 143 12.35 -1.22 -7.86
CA VAL A 143 13.02 -2.23 -7.04
C VAL A 143 14.53 -2.08 -7.23
N LYS A 144 15.23 -1.56 -6.22
CA LYS A 144 16.67 -1.26 -6.29
C LYS A 144 17.55 -2.46 -6.01
N PHE A 145 17.15 -3.29 -5.05
CA PHE A 145 17.94 -4.43 -4.58
C PHE A 145 17.15 -5.72 -4.77
N ARG A 146 16.86 -6.07 -6.02
CA ARG A 146 16.05 -7.25 -6.37
C ARG A 146 16.49 -8.51 -5.66
N HIS A 147 17.77 -8.89 -5.80
CA HIS A 147 18.28 -10.11 -5.15
C HIS A 147 18.16 -10.09 -3.63
N PHE A 148 18.24 -8.91 -3.00
CA PHE A 148 18.01 -8.80 -1.56
C PHE A 148 16.54 -9.06 -1.23
N GLU A 149 15.61 -8.38 -1.90
CA GLU A 149 14.17 -8.58 -1.68
C GLU A 149 13.74 -10.04 -1.93
N ASP A 150 14.16 -10.62 -3.06
CA ASP A 150 13.87 -12.02 -3.41
C ASP A 150 14.40 -12.99 -2.34
N THR A 151 15.58 -12.72 -1.79
CA THR A 151 16.16 -13.53 -0.71
C THR A 151 15.33 -13.43 0.58
N ILE A 152 14.90 -12.23 0.97
CA ILE A 152 14.08 -12.03 2.16
C ILE A 152 12.73 -12.75 2.01
N VAL A 153 12.10 -12.68 0.82
CA VAL A 153 10.86 -13.41 0.53
C VAL A 153 11.06 -14.91 0.73
N LYS A 154 12.12 -15.49 0.14
CA LYS A 154 12.45 -16.91 0.30
C LYS A 154 12.70 -17.29 1.77
N ILE A 155 13.39 -16.43 2.53
CA ILE A 155 13.63 -16.65 3.96
C ILE A 155 12.31 -16.67 4.74
N GLN A 156 11.44 -15.69 4.50
CA GLN A 156 10.13 -15.58 5.17
C GLN A 156 9.18 -16.72 4.82
N GLN A 157 9.31 -17.31 3.64
CA GLN A 157 8.56 -18.49 3.20
C GLN A 157 9.14 -19.84 3.69
N GLY A 158 10.31 -19.83 4.33
CA GLY A 158 11.01 -21.06 4.74
C GLY A 158 11.78 -21.76 3.60
N ASN A 159 11.88 -21.15 2.42
CA ASN A 159 12.53 -21.71 1.23
C ASN A 159 14.04 -21.39 1.19
N GLN A 160 14.72 -21.45 2.34
CA GLN A 160 16.12 -21.05 2.49
C GLN A 160 17.11 -21.97 1.76
N GLY A 161 16.69 -23.20 1.44
CA GLY A 161 17.46 -24.16 0.66
C GLY A 161 17.59 -23.82 -0.83
N GLU A 162 16.77 -22.90 -1.35
CA GLU A 162 16.72 -22.52 -2.77
C GLU A 162 17.45 -21.20 -3.07
N LEU A 163 18.30 -20.76 -2.14
CA LEU A 163 19.06 -19.53 -2.28
C LEU A 163 20.23 -19.69 -3.25
N LEU A 164 20.27 -18.81 -4.24
CA LEU A 164 21.37 -18.71 -5.19
C LEU A 164 22.62 -18.08 -4.51
N ALA A 165 23.79 -18.32 -5.08
CA ALA A 165 25.03 -17.72 -4.57
C ALA A 165 25.01 -16.17 -4.58
N VAL A 166 24.33 -15.57 -5.56
CA VAL A 166 24.15 -14.11 -5.66
C VAL A 166 23.21 -13.56 -4.59
N GLU A 167 22.19 -14.34 -4.23
CA GLU A 167 21.20 -14.04 -3.17
C GLU A 167 21.86 -14.14 -1.79
N LEU A 168 22.60 -15.22 -1.53
CA LEU A 168 23.41 -15.39 -0.33
C LEU A 168 24.41 -14.23 -0.14
N LYS A 169 24.99 -13.73 -1.23
CA LYS A 169 25.88 -12.57 -1.19
C LYS A 169 25.16 -11.28 -0.78
N ALA A 170 23.89 -11.11 -1.17
CA ALA A 170 23.09 -9.94 -0.85
C ALA A 170 22.71 -9.88 0.64
N VAL A 171 22.50 -11.02 1.29
CA VAL A 171 22.06 -11.09 2.70
C VAL A 171 23.14 -11.53 3.69
N ARG A 172 24.42 -11.42 3.33
CA ARG A 172 25.54 -11.84 4.20
C ARG A 172 25.48 -11.27 5.63
N LYS A 173 24.94 -10.05 5.79
CA LYS A 173 24.79 -9.38 7.09
C LYS A 173 23.64 -9.91 7.96
N LEU A 174 22.77 -10.75 7.41
CA LEU A 174 21.60 -11.34 8.07
C LEU A 174 21.82 -12.81 8.46
N VAL A 175 23.03 -13.33 8.27
CA VAL A 175 23.39 -14.70 8.70
C VAL A 175 23.57 -14.69 10.22
N ALA A 176 22.84 -15.56 10.93
CA ALA A 176 22.78 -15.57 12.40
C ALA A 176 24.10 -16.07 13.05
N SER A 177 24.83 -16.95 12.36
CA SER A 177 26.14 -17.44 12.78
C SER A 177 27.17 -17.29 11.65
N PRO A 178 28.13 -16.36 11.73
CA PRO A 178 29.17 -16.17 10.72
C PRO A 178 30.09 -17.39 10.55
N THR A 179 30.11 -18.28 11.55
CA THR A 179 31.05 -19.41 11.66
C THR A 179 30.80 -20.49 10.59
N GLU A 180 29.60 -20.58 10.03
CA GLU A 180 29.25 -21.61 9.03
C GLU A 180 29.71 -21.29 7.60
N LEU A 181 30.14 -20.05 7.31
CA LEU A 181 30.67 -19.69 6.00
C LEU A 181 32.13 -20.14 5.80
N ASN A 182 32.82 -20.56 6.86
CA ASN A 182 34.22 -20.98 6.86
C ASN A 182 34.42 -22.48 7.12
N ALA A 183 33.36 -23.28 7.18
CA ALA A 183 33.48 -24.73 7.32
C ALA A 183 33.75 -25.40 5.96
N ASP A 184 34.78 -24.94 5.24
CA ASP A 184 35.47 -25.74 4.24
C ASP A 184 36.47 -26.63 5.00
N GLY A 185 35.90 -27.53 5.82
CA GLY A 185 36.62 -28.39 6.74
C GLY A 185 36.51 -29.83 6.29
N ASP A 186 37.57 -30.27 5.62
CA ASP A 186 38.06 -31.64 5.43
C ASP A 186 37.07 -32.73 5.00
N VAL A 187 37.35 -33.26 3.81
CA VAL A 187 36.75 -34.49 3.29
C VAL A 187 37.30 -35.67 4.11
N GLU A 188 36.74 -35.89 5.30
CA GLU A 188 36.85 -37.20 5.94
C GLU A 188 35.94 -38.21 5.22
N ASP A 189 36.46 -39.41 4.98
CA ASP A 189 35.74 -40.54 4.37
C ASP A 189 34.68 -41.08 5.34
N VAL A 190 33.55 -40.36 5.45
CA VAL A 190 32.46 -40.71 6.35
C VAL A 190 31.60 -41.81 5.72
N GLY A 191 31.48 -42.96 6.39
CA GLY A 191 30.58 -44.05 6.00
C GLY A 191 29.10 -43.65 5.87
N PHE A 192 28.25 -44.56 5.38
CA PHE A 192 26.83 -44.28 5.06
C PHE A 192 26.03 -43.62 6.20
N ALA A 193 26.23 -44.09 7.45
CA ALA A 193 25.59 -43.52 8.62
C ALA A 193 26.04 -42.07 8.92
N GLY A 194 27.33 -41.78 8.72
CA GLY A 194 27.88 -40.42 8.86
C GLY A 194 27.32 -39.47 7.80
N ARG A 195 27.15 -39.94 6.56
CA ARG A 195 26.47 -39.16 5.50
C ARG A 195 24.99 -38.95 5.78
N ALA A 196 24.31 -39.89 6.42
CA ALA A 196 22.90 -39.74 6.80
C ALA A 196 22.72 -38.75 7.96
N LEU A 197 23.58 -38.81 8.99
CA LEU A 197 23.56 -37.90 10.12
C LEU A 197 24.01 -36.48 9.73
N LYS A 198 25.04 -36.33 8.87
CA LYS A 198 25.46 -35.03 8.31
C LYS A 198 24.36 -34.41 7.47
N ARG A 199 23.64 -35.19 6.65
CA ARG A 199 22.45 -34.70 5.93
C ARG A 199 21.34 -34.21 6.85
N ARG A 200 21.03 -34.97 7.92
CA ARG A 200 20.03 -34.54 8.92
C ARG A 200 20.45 -33.29 9.69
N ARG A 201 21.74 -33.17 10.04
CA ARG A 201 22.30 -32.01 10.73
C ARG A 201 22.29 -30.76 9.86
N LEU A 202 22.73 -30.86 8.61
CA LEU A 202 22.67 -29.78 7.63
C LEU A 202 21.23 -29.35 7.33
N ALA A 203 20.27 -30.29 7.29
CA ALA A 203 18.85 -29.97 7.13
C ALA A 203 18.26 -29.28 8.38
N ALA A 204 18.74 -29.61 9.58
CA ALA A 204 18.34 -28.94 10.82
C ALA A 204 19.01 -27.56 11.00
N GLU A 205 20.24 -27.39 10.52
CA GLU A 205 20.98 -26.10 10.52
C GLU A 205 20.37 -25.12 9.50
N GLN A 206 19.67 -25.61 8.47
CA GLN A 206 18.94 -24.76 7.51
C GLN A 206 17.80 -23.94 8.15
N ASP A 207 17.18 -24.39 9.24
CA ASP A 207 16.09 -23.64 9.91
C ASP A 207 16.60 -22.43 10.71
N HIS A 208 17.91 -22.35 11.01
CA HIS A 208 18.50 -21.32 11.89
C HIS A 208 19.62 -20.50 11.25
N LYS A 209 19.78 -20.56 9.92
CA LYS A 209 20.89 -19.92 9.20
C LYS A 209 20.81 -18.39 9.19
N PHE A 210 19.60 -17.83 9.21
CA PHE A 210 19.37 -16.39 9.14
C PHE A 210 18.68 -15.85 10.39
N VAL A 211 18.97 -14.59 10.71
CA VAL A 211 18.25 -13.83 11.74
C VAL A 211 16.78 -13.70 11.33
N ASP A 212 15.88 -13.62 12.31
CA ASP A 212 14.48 -13.32 12.05
C ASP A 212 14.35 -12.05 11.19
N THR A 213 13.71 -12.16 10.04
CA THR A 213 13.55 -11.08 9.05
C THR A 213 12.16 -10.44 9.09
N THR A 214 11.31 -10.78 10.05
CA THR A 214 9.96 -10.19 10.20
C THR A 214 10.00 -8.67 10.40
N PHE A 215 11.07 -8.14 11.01
CA PHE A 215 11.27 -6.70 11.18
C PHE A 215 11.54 -5.96 9.84
N LEU A 216 11.96 -6.66 8.79
CA LEU A 216 12.22 -6.08 7.47
C LEU A 216 10.92 -5.91 6.70
N GLN A 217 10.27 -4.78 6.91
CA GLN A 217 9.03 -4.43 6.22
C GLN A 217 9.30 -3.71 4.89
N PRO A 218 8.48 -3.96 3.84
CA PRO A 218 8.61 -3.24 2.58
C PRO A 218 8.31 -1.75 2.76
N THR A 219 9.00 -0.92 1.98
CA THR A 219 8.74 0.52 1.89
C THR A 219 7.27 0.83 1.60
N SER A 220 6.59 -0.03 0.84
CA SER A 220 5.16 0.08 0.56
C SER A 220 4.30 0.07 1.83
N ASN A 221 4.58 -0.80 2.80
CA ASN A 221 3.82 -0.87 4.06
C ASN A 221 4.06 0.39 4.89
N ALA A 222 5.33 0.78 5.05
CA ALA A 222 5.69 1.99 5.77
C ALA A 222 4.99 3.23 5.16
N ALA A 223 4.96 3.35 3.83
CA ALA A 223 4.29 4.43 3.13
C ALA A 223 2.76 4.40 3.31
N GLU A 224 2.11 3.25 3.13
CA GLU A 224 0.65 3.11 3.29
C GLU A 224 0.21 3.37 4.74
N ARG A 225 0.95 2.87 5.73
CA ARG A 225 0.70 3.17 7.16
C ARG A 225 0.89 4.66 7.47
N LEU A 226 1.95 5.28 6.95
CA LEU A 226 2.17 6.73 7.08
C LEU A 226 1.01 7.52 6.48
N PHE A 227 0.51 7.12 5.30
CA PHE A 227 -0.64 7.79 4.67
C PHE A 227 -1.94 7.59 5.45
N SER A 228 -2.15 6.40 6.02
CA SER A 228 -3.27 6.11 6.91
C SER A 228 -3.23 7.00 8.17
N MET A 229 -2.05 7.09 8.80
CA MET A 229 -1.82 7.97 9.94
C MET A 229 -2.05 9.44 9.60
N ALA A 230 -1.51 9.92 8.47
CA ALA A 230 -1.72 11.27 8.00
C ALA A 230 -3.20 11.57 7.75
N LYS A 231 -3.96 10.61 7.18
CA LYS A 231 -5.42 10.73 7.00
C LYS A 231 -6.14 10.87 8.33
N GLN A 232 -5.73 10.14 9.36
CA GLN A 232 -6.31 10.26 10.71
C GLN A 232 -5.98 11.59 11.40
N LEU A 233 -4.80 12.16 11.15
CA LEU A 233 -4.41 13.45 11.71
C LEU A 233 -5.06 14.63 10.96
N TYR A 234 -5.21 14.53 9.64
CA TYR A 234 -5.78 15.56 8.77
C TYR A 234 -7.31 15.48 8.67
N LYS A 235 -7.99 15.56 9.82
CA LYS A 235 -9.47 15.61 9.91
C LYS A 235 -10.02 17.01 9.60
N ASP A 236 -11.32 17.13 9.37
CA ASP A 236 -12.00 18.40 9.03
C ASP A 236 -11.64 19.55 9.99
N LYS A 237 -11.57 19.28 11.30
CA LYS A 237 -11.20 20.26 12.32
C LYS A 237 -9.74 20.71 12.26
N ARG A 238 -8.88 19.97 11.55
CA ARG A 238 -7.43 20.15 11.45
C ARG A 238 -6.96 20.50 10.03
N LYS A 239 -7.89 20.76 9.10
CA LYS A 239 -7.59 21.15 7.71
C LYS A 239 -6.87 22.50 7.57
N ARG A 240 -6.84 23.30 8.63
CA ARG A 240 -6.14 24.61 8.66
C ARG A 240 -4.74 24.52 9.27
N LEU A 241 -4.24 23.32 9.59
CA LEU A 241 -2.86 23.13 10.04
C LEU A 241 -1.89 23.57 8.95
N LEU A 242 -0.85 24.29 9.35
CA LEU A 242 0.27 24.56 8.47
C LEU A 242 0.96 23.24 8.08
N PRO A 243 1.48 23.10 6.85
CA PRO A 243 2.18 21.89 6.42
C PRO A 243 3.27 21.44 7.39
N ARG A 244 4.07 22.40 7.90
CA ARG A 244 5.12 22.15 8.90
C ARG A 244 4.57 21.52 10.19
N THR A 245 3.46 22.02 10.70
CA THR A 245 2.84 21.49 11.92
C THR A 245 2.28 20.08 11.68
N LEU A 246 1.68 19.84 10.51
CA LEU A 246 1.19 18.51 10.16
C LEU A 246 2.35 17.50 10.08
N GLU A 247 3.46 17.88 9.46
CA GLU A 247 4.67 17.07 9.35
C GLU A 247 5.24 16.73 10.74
N GLN A 248 5.38 17.72 11.62
CA GLN A 248 5.83 17.50 13.00
C GLN A 248 4.93 16.51 13.75
N LEU A 249 3.61 16.65 13.63
CA LEU A 249 2.66 15.74 14.28
C LEU A 249 2.73 14.31 13.71
N ILE A 250 2.92 14.16 12.40
CA ILE A 250 3.12 12.86 11.76
C ILE A 250 4.43 12.23 12.26
N PHE A 251 5.52 13.00 12.27
CA PHE A 251 6.82 12.53 12.75
C PHE A 251 6.75 12.05 14.20
N LEU A 252 6.19 12.85 15.10
CA LEU A 252 6.04 12.45 16.50
C LEU A 252 5.17 11.19 16.62
N ARG A 253 4.08 11.09 15.86
CA ARG A 253 3.19 9.94 15.96
C ARG A 253 3.77 8.66 15.35
N ALA A 254 4.58 8.76 14.30
CA ALA A 254 5.28 7.63 13.69
C ALA A 254 6.34 7.04 14.62
N ASN A 255 6.93 7.88 15.47
CA ASN A 255 8.02 7.54 16.37
C ASN A 255 7.57 7.50 17.84
N ARG A 256 6.30 7.14 18.09
CA ARG A 256 5.68 7.23 19.42
C ARG A 256 6.37 6.38 20.49
N ASP A 257 7.01 5.30 20.07
CA ASP A 257 7.82 4.40 20.88
C ASP A 257 9.15 5.03 21.34
N MET A 258 9.62 6.08 20.67
CA MET A 258 10.89 6.75 20.98
C MET A 258 10.77 7.95 21.92
N TRP A 259 9.56 8.29 22.41
CA TRP A 259 9.37 9.38 23.36
C TRP A 259 8.21 9.11 24.32
N GLY A 260 8.45 9.39 25.61
CA GLY A 260 7.48 9.25 26.68
C GLY A 260 7.11 10.59 27.32
N LEU A 261 6.31 10.51 28.38
CA LEU A 261 5.91 11.70 29.14
C LEU A 261 7.11 12.38 29.81
N ALA A 262 8.16 11.63 30.16
CA ALA A 262 9.34 12.16 30.82
C ALA A 262 10.19 13.01 29.86
N GLU A 263 10.45 12.52 28.65
CA GLU A 263 11.17 13.25 27.62
C GLU A 263 10.40 14.50 27.17
N VAL A 264 9.07 14.41 27.08
CA VAL A 264 8.22 15.57 26.77
C VAL A 264 8.28 16.62 27.87
N ALA A 265 8.23 16.21 29.15
CA ALA A 265 8.32 17.14 30.28
C ALA A 265 9.64 17.90 30.27
N GLN A 266 10.77 17.21 30.04
CA GLN A 266 12.08 17.86 29.96
C GLN A 266 12.17 18.93 28.87
N VAL A 267 11.51 18.74 27.73
CA VAL A 267 11.52 19.72 26.64
C VAL A 267 10.56 20.87 26.92
N VAL A 268 9.40 20.61 27.53
CA VAL A 268 8.43 21.66 27.90
C VAL A 268 9.02 22.59 28.96
N ASP A 269 9.70 22.03 29.97
CA ASP A 269 10.32 22.78 31.06
C ASP A 269 11.55 23.61 30.61
N GLN A 270 12.06 23.38 29.39
CA GLN A 270 13.16 24.17 28.80
C GLN A 270 12.68 25.31 27.90
N VAL A 271 11.38 25.40 27.62
CA VAL A 271 10.78 26.40 26.71
C VAL A 271 10.07 27.52 27.48
N GLU A 272 9.94 27.40 28.81
CA GLU A 272 9.60 28.51 29.73
C GLU A 272 10.87 29.22 30.24
#